data_AF-A0A2M7PIT7-F1
#
_entry.id   AF-A0A2M7PIT7-F1
#
_cell.length_a   1.000
_cell.length_b   1.000
_cell.length_c   1.000
_cell.angle_alpha   90.00
_cell.angle_beta   90.00
_cell.angle_gamma   90.00
#
_symmetry.space_group_name_H-M   'P 1'
#
loop_
_entity.id
_entity.type
_entity.pdbx_description
1 polymer ?
#
loop_
_entity_poly.entity_id
_entity_poly.type
_entity_poly.pdbx_seq_one_letter_code
_entity_poly.pdbx_strand_id
1 'polypeptide(L)'
;MGVRVNALTCTGCMACEMACGYHRDDAFALLSSCIVAYRTREKKDYFGVILKEEDSLVIARPEGMEIRKIGDAGGGGGDSSAKPMLLRESCDLCAGMDGGPMCARFCPVDAISVE
;
A
#
# COMPACT_ATOMS: atom_id res chain seq x y z
N MET A 1 -14.29 4.05 6.42
CA MET A 1 -12.98 3.99 7.06
C MET A 1 -12.06 3.30 6.07
N GLY A 2 -11.15 4.04 5.45
CA GLY A 2 -10.18 3.57 4.49
C GLY A 2 -8.83 4.20 4.78
N VAL A 3 -7.78 3.65 4.17
CA VAL A 3 -6.42 4.18 4.32
C VAL A 3 -6.20 5.26 3.26
N ARG A 4 -5.82 6.46 3.71
CA ARG A 4 -5.36 7.55 2.84
C ARG A 4 -3.84 7.60 2.82
N VAL A 5 -3.30 8.05 1.69
CA VAL A 5 -1.86 8.14 1.48
C VAL A 5 -1.49 9.46 0.81
N ASN A 6 -0.62 10.23 1.45
CA ASN A 6 0.06 11.38 0.87
C ASN A 6 1.42 10.94 0.29
N ALA A 7 1.47 10.66 -1.01
CA ALA A 7 2.69 10.21 -1.65
C ALA A 7 3.80 11.28 -1.71
N LEU A 8 3.48 12.57 -1.58
CA LEU A 8 4.47 13.65 -1.60
C LEU A 8 5.38 13.66 -0.36
N THR A 9 4.92 13.09 0.76
CA THR A 9 5.72 12.97 1.99
C THR A 9 6.33 11.57 2.14
N CYS A 10 5.97 10.62 1.28
CA CYS A 10 6.47 9.25 1.33
C CYS A 10 7.98 9.21 1.05
N THR A 11 8.75 8.63 1.97
CA THR A 11 10.20 8.40 1.82
C THR A 11 10.53 7.04 1.22
N GLY A 12 9.50 6.24 0.92
CA GLY A 12 9.66 4.89 0.42
C GLY A 12 10.28 3.91 1.42
N CYS A 13 10.36 4.20 2.73
CA CYS A 13 11.10 3.42 3.72
C CYS A 13 10.63 1.97 3.97
N MET A 14 9.49 1.53 3.42
CA MET A 14 8.87 0.20 3.60
C MET A 14 8.40 -0.12 5.03
N ALA A 15 8.40 0.83 5.96
CA ALA A 15 7.88 0.60 7.31
C ALA A 15 6.42 0.12 7.30
N CYS A 16 5.59 0.68 6.42
CA CYS A 16 4.19 0.28 6.25
C CYS A 16 4.03 -1.16 5.74
N GLU A 17 4.85 -1.58 4.79
CA GLU A 17 4.84 -2.94 4.23
C GLU A 17 5.30 -3.96 5.26
N MET A 18 6.35 -3.65 6.03
CA MET A 18 6.83 -4.52 7.12
C MET A 18 5.80 -4.65 8.24
N ALA A 19 5.21 -3.53 8.68
CA ALA A 19 4.21 -3.54 9.74
C ALA A 19 2.95 -4.30 9.33
N CYS A 20 2.55 -4.19 8.06
CA CYS A 20 1.45 -4.96 7.52
C CYS A 20 1.79 -6.45 7.43
N GLY A 21 2.95 -6.84 6.92
CA GLY A 21 3.35 -8.26 6.86
C GLY A 21 3.38 -8.92 8.25
N TYR A 22 3.86 -8.17 9.25
CA TYR A 22 3.85 -8.64 10.63
C TYR A 22 2.43 -8.87 11.18
N HIS A 23 1.49 -7.97 10.92
CA HIS A 23 0.08 -8.21 11.28
C HIS A 23 -0.49 -9.48 10.64
N ARG A 24 -0.12 -9.75 9.39
CA ARG A 24 -0.74 -10.82 8.59
C ARG A 24 -0.21 -12.19 8.96
N ASP A 25 1.09 -12.31 9.21
CA ASP A 25 1.77 -13.60 9.40
C ASP A 25 2.53 -13.74 10.72
N ASP A 26 2.44 -12.77 11.64
CA ASP A 26 3.29 -12.66 12.85
C ASP A 26 4.80 -12.73 12.54
N ALA A 27 5.17 -12.42 11.30
CA ALA A 27 6.51 -12.51 10.75
C ALA A 27 6.78 -11.38 9.76
N PHE A 28 8.05 -11.06 9.50
CA PHE A 28 8.43 -10.08 8.47
C PHE A 28 8.32 -10.65 7.05
N ALA A 29 7.14 -11.17 6.70
CA ALA A 29 6.82 -11.74 5.40
C ALA A 29 6.21 -10.66 4.50
N LEU A 30 7.01 -10.10 3.59
CA LEU A 30 6.56 -8.99 2.72
C LEU A 30 5.50 -9.40 1.69
N LEU A 31 5.33 -10.70 1.44
CA LEU A 31 4.38 -11.21 0.45
C LEU A 31 2.93 -11.22 0.96
N SER A 32 2.71 -11.26 2.28
CA SER A 32 1.37 -11.22 2.88
C SER A 32 0.85 -9.80 3.11
N SER A 33 1.73 -8.79 3.03
CA SER A 33 1.33 -7.39 3.21
C SER A 33 0.31 -6.94 2.16
N CYS A 34 -0.83 -6.40 2.57
CA CYS A 34 -1.81 -5.81 1.66
C CYS A 34 -1.40 -4.41 1.15
N ILE A 35 -0.34 -3.81 1.70
CA ILE A 35 0.27 -2.54 1.29
C ILE A 35 1.74 -2.74 0.93
N VAL A 36 2.19 -2.14 -0.18
CA VAL A 36 3.59 -2.20 -0.64
C VAL A 36 4.13 -0.83 -0.99
N ALA A 37 5.44 -0.64 -0.83
CA ALA A 37 6.09 0.55 -1.35
C ALA A 37 6.10 0.53 -2.89
N TYR A 38 5.69 1.63 -3.49
CA TYR A 38 5.88 1.89 -4.92
C TYR A 38 7.19 2.64 -5.12
N ARG A 39 8.02 2.17 -6.05
CA ARG A 39 9.23 2.87 -6.51
C ARG A 39 9.44 2.60 -7.99
N THR A 40 9.91 3.59 -8.75
CA THR A 40 10.36 3.40 -10.15
C THR A 40 11.89 3.46 -10.24
N ARG A 41 12.46 2.75 -11.22
CA ARG A 41 13.90 2.82 -11.52
C ARG A 41 14.28 4.07 -12.30
N GLU A 42 13.30 4.72 -12.92
CA GLU A 42 13.52 5.80 -13.90
C GLU A 42 13.59 7.20 -13.26
N LYS A 43 12.95 7.38 -12.11
CA LYS A 43 12.88 8.65 -11.39
C LYS A 43 13.43 8.48 -9.97
N LYS A 44 14.44 9.28 -9.62
CA LYS A 44 14.93 9.38 -8.24
C LYS A 44 13.86 10.01 -7.35
N ASP A 45 13.83 9.60 -6.08
CA ASP A 45 12.90 10.10 -5.05
C ASP A 45 11.42 10.01 -5.44
N TYR A 46 11.10 9.07 -6.33
CA TYR A 46 9.74 8.81 -6.78
C TYR A 46 9.16 7.64 -6.00
N PHE A 47 8.50 7.99 -4.90
CA PHE A 47 7.94 7.04 -3.94
C PHE A 47 6.44 7.14 -3.87
N GLY A 48 5.84 6.03 -3.48
CA GLY A 48 4.41 5.92 -3.30
C GLY A 48 4.08 4.63 -2.57
N VAL A 49 2.81 4.24 -2.59
CA VAL A 49 2.38 2.93 -2.12
C VAL A 49 1.26 2.38 -3.00
N ILE A 50 1.13 1.07 -3.01
CA ILE A 50 -0.04 0.38 -3.54
C ILE A 50 -0.70 -0.36 -2.37
N LEU A 51 -2.00 -0.19 -2.20
CA LEU A 51 -2.81 -0.90 -1.22
C LEU A 51 -3.86 -1.73 -1.97
N LYS A 52 -4.01 -3.00 -1.59
CA LYS A 52 -5.12 -3.84 -2.05
C LYS A 52 -6.28 -3.75 -1.07
N GLU A 53 -7.41 -3.24 -1.56
CA GLU A 53 -8.71 -3.32 -0.91
C GLU A 53 -9.46 -4.57 -1.43
N GLU A 54 -10.70 -4.78 -1.02
CA GLU A 54 -11.52 -5.93 -1.44
C GLU A 54 -11.69 -5.97 -2.97
N ASP A 55 -12.17 -4.86 -3.55
CA ASP A 55 -12.52 -4.76 -4.98
C ASP A 55 -11.61 -3.81 -5.78
N SER A 56 -10.62 -3.19 -5.13
CA SER A 56 -9.80 -2.12 -5.72
C SER A 56 -8.32 -2.20 -5.32
N LEU A 57 -7.48 -1.62 -6.17
CA LEU A 57 -6.12 -1.21 -5.84
C LEU A 57 -6.10 0.31 -5.69
N VAL A 58 -5.68 0.79 -4.53
CA VAL A 58 -5.36 2.21 -4.29
C VAL A 58 -3.89 2.41 -4.60
N ILE A 59 -3.59 3.20 -5.62
CA ILE A 59 -2.24 3.49 -6.10
C ILE A 59 -1.95 4.95 -5.80
N ALA A 60 -1.12 5.21 -4.80
CA ALA A 60 -0.71 6.56 -4.43
C ALA A 60 0.70 6.83 -4.97
N ARG A 61 0.80 7.84 -5.85
CA ARG A 61 2.05 8.33 -6.45
C ARG A 61 2.16 9.84 -6.29
N PRO A 62 3.34 10.46 -6.52
CA PRO A 62 3.49 11.91 -6.42
C PRO A 62 2.50 12.72 -7.27
N GLU A 63 2.02 12.16 -8.39
CA GLU A 63 0.98 12.77 -9.25
C GLU A 63 -0.43 12.73 -8.64
N GLY A 64 -0.65 11.89 -7.63
CA GLY A 64 -1.94 11.75 -6.95
C GLY A 64 -2.31 10.31 -6.64
N MET A 65 -3.51 10.14 -6.11
CA MET A 65 -4.10 8.85 -5.79
C MET A 65 -5.01 8.40 -6.92
N GLU A 66 -4.80 7.17 -7.38
CA GLU A 66 -5.62 6.48 -8.38
C GLU A 66 -6.28 5.26 -7.73
N ILE A 67 -7.57 5.07 -7.96
CA ILE A 67 -8.30 3.86 -7.53
C ILE A 67 -8.61 3.03 -8.77
N ARG A 68 -8.07 1.82 -8.84
CA ARG A 68 -8.26 0.89 -9.95
C ARG A 68 -9.08 -0.31 -9.50
N LYS A 69 -10.25 -0.54 -10.11
CA LYS A 69 -11.06 -1.72 -9.83
C LYS A 69 -10.37 -3.00 -10.29
N ILE A 70 -10.44 -4.04 -9.47
CA ILE A 70 -9.94 -5.37 -9.81
C ILE A 70 -10.90 -5.99 -10.83
N GLY A 71 -10.35 -6.53 -11.92
CA GLY A 71 -11.14 -7.13 -13.01
C GLY A 71 -11.50 -6.19 -14.16
N ASP A 72 -11.26 -4.89 -14.04
CA ASP A 72 -11.41 -3.97 -15.16
C ASP A 72 -10.30 -4.23 -16.20
N ALA A 73 -10.68 -4.74 -17.36
CA ALA A 73 -9.80 -5.09 -18.50
C ALA A 73 -9.28 -3.82 -19.22
N GLY A 74 -8.79 -2.84 -18.45
CA GLY A 74 -8.11 -1.66 -18.94
C GLY A 74 -6.61 -1.91 -19.03
N GLY A 75 -6.13 -2.21 -20.24
CA GLY A 75 -4.71 -2.30 -20.60
C GLY A 75 -3.98 -0.95 -20.57
N GLY A 76 -4.01 -0.24 -19.44
CA GLY A 76 -3.07 0.84 -19.15
C GLY A 76 -1.80 0.24 -18.58
N GLY A 77 -0.64 0.61 -19.13
CA GLY A 77 0.71 0.10 -18.83
C GLY A 77 0.98 -0.05 -17.33
N GLY A 78 0.53 -1.17 -16.77
CA GLY A 78 0.57 -1.40 -15.35
C GLY A 78 2.00 -1.58 -14.92
N ASP A 79 2.46 -0.72 -14.03
CA ASP A 79 3.70 -0.90 -13.30
C ASP A 79 3.79 -2.35 -12.84
N SER A 80 4.87 -3.04 -13.20
CA SER A 80 5.09 -4.46 -12.90
C SER A 80 4.89 -4.79 -11.41
N SER A 81 5.02 -3.78 -10.55
CA SER A 81 4.79 -3.80 -9.10
C SER A 81 3.33 -4.05 -8.70
N ALA A 82 2.34 -3.78 -9.55
CA ALA A 82 0.91 -3.93 -9.23
C ALA A 82 0.37 -5.36 -9.49
N LYS A 83 1.00 -6.16 -10.36
CA LYS A 83 0.55 -7.53 -10.66
C LYS A 83 0.68 -8.48 -9.45
N PRO A 84 1.78 -8.46 -8.67
CA PRO A 84 1.90 -9.27 -7.46
C PRO A 84 0.84 -8.95 -6.40
N MET A 85 0.30 -7.71 -6.38
CA MET A 85 -0.71 -7.31 -5.40
C MET A 85 -2.00 -8.10 -5.52
N LEU A 86 -2.38 -8.53 -6.74
CA LEU A 86 -3.62 -9.26 -6.97
C LEU A 86 -3.70 -10.59 -6.21
N LEU A 87 -2.55 -11.21 -5.95
CA LEU A 87 -2.45 -12.49 -5.24
C LEU A 87 -2.46 -12.36 -3.71
N ARG A 88 -2.30 -11.15 -3.19
CA ARG A 88 -2.26 -10.90 -1.75
C ARG A 88 -3.66 -10.82 -1.18
N GLU A 89 -3.81 -10.99 0.12
CA GLU A 89 -5.11 -10.77 0.76
C GLU A 89 -5.43 -9.27 0.84
N SER A 90 -6.73 -8.96 0.85
CA SER A 90 -7.21 -7.58 0.91
C SER A 90 -7.03 -6.99 2.30
N CYS A 91 -6.86 -5.67 2.37
CA CYS A 91 -6.72 -4.95 3.61
C CYS A 91 -7.95 -5.13 4.50
N ASP A 92 -7.71 -5.58 5.73
CA ASP A 92 -8.70 -5.74 6.81
C ASP A 92 -8.67 -4.57 7.80
N LEU A 93 -7.95 -3.50 7.47
CA LEU A 93 -7.68 -2.36 8.37
C LEU A 93 -7.09 -2.78 9.72
N CYS A 94 -6.31 -3.87 9.72
CA CYS A 94 -5.78 -4.47 10.95
C CYS A 94 -6.88 -4.87 11.94
N ALA A 95 -7.97 -5.46 11.45
CA ALA A 95 -9.07 -5.95 12.26
C ALA A 95 -8.57 -6.82 13.42
N GLY A 96 -9.05 -6.53 14.62
CA GLY A 96 -8.67 -7.27 15.84
C GLY A 96 -7.40 -6.77 16.54
N MET A 97 -6.68 -5.79 15.99
CA MET A 97 -5.57 -5.14 16.69
C MET A 97 -5.95 -3.81 17.33
N ASP A 98 -5.50 -3.63 18.57
CA ASP A 98 -5.66 -2.39 19.30
C ASP A 98 -4.86 -1.24 18.66
N GLY A 99 -5.57 -0.16 18.32
CA GLY A 99 -5.00 1.05 17.72
C GLY A 99 -5.05 1.11 16.19
N GLY A 100 -5.66 0.13 15.52
CA GLY A 100 -6.02 0.21 14.10
C GLY A 100 -4.85 -0.07 13.13
N PRO A 101 -4.96 0.41 11.88
CA PRO A 101 -4.00 0.11 10.81
C PRO A 101 -2.55 0.42 11.19
N MET A 102 -1.73 -0.62 11.31
CA MET A 102 -0.33 -0.49 11.71
C MET A 102 0.49 0.29 10.70
N CYS A 103 0.11 0.24 9.42
CA CYS A 103 0.76 1.03 8.37
C CYS A 103 0.67 2.54 8.61
N ALA A 104 -0.43 3.04 9.19
CA ALA A 104 -0.56 4.43 9.59
C ALA A 104 0.28 4.72 10.84
N ARG A 105 0.22 3.85 11.85
CA ARG A 105 0.93 4.03 13.13
C ARG A 105 2.45 4.01 13.00
N PHE A 106 2.98 3.19 12.09
CA PHE A 106 4.42 3.00 11.90
C PHE A 106 5.00 3.86 10.78
N CYS A 107 4.17 4.66 10.09
CA CYS A 107 4.69 5.57 9.08
C CYS A 107 5.50 6.68 9.77
N PRO A 108 6.83 6.76 9.58
CA PRO A 108 7.66 7.71 10.33
C PRO A 108 7.48 9.17 9.90
N VAL A 109 6.70 9.41 8.84
CA VAL A 109 6.50 10.71 8.19
C VAL A 109 5.01 11.02 7.99
N ASP A 110 4.13 10.26 8.65
CA ASP A 110 2.67 10.44 8.60
C ASP A 110 2.11 10.53 7.17
N ALA A 111 2.75 9.83 6.23
CA ALA A 111 2.28 9.74 4.85
C ALA A 111 1.01 8.88 4.73
N ILE A 112 0.62 8.17 5.79
CA ILE A 112 -0.52 7.24 5.80
C ILE A 112 -1.45 7.60 6.96
N SER A 113 -2.73 7.79 6.67
CA SER A 113 -3.78 8.12 7.64
C SER A 113 -5.04 7.27 7.44
N VAL A 114 -5.98 7.33 8.38
CA VAL A 114 -7.26 6.61 8.34
C VAL A 114 -8.41 7.62 8.31
N GLU A 115 -9.35 7.46 7.38
CA GLU A 115 -10.57 8.28 7.26
C GLU A 115 -11.82 7.42 7.01
#